data_AF-A0A0P4UQ72-F1
#
_entry.id   AF-A0A0P4UQ72-F1
#
_cell.length_a   1.000
_cell.length_b   1.000
_cell.length_c   1.000
_cell.angle_alpha   90.00
_cell.angle_beta   90.00
_cell.angle_gamma   90.00
#
_symmetry.space_group_name_H-M   'P 1'
#
loop_
_entity.id
_entity.type
_entity.pdbx_description
1 polymer ?
#
loop_
_entity_poly.entity_id
_entity_poly.type
_entity_poly.pdbx_seq_one_letter_code
_entity_poly.pdbx_strand_id
1 'polypeptide(L)' 'MTEEELKLEIALMLYKQGKISSGKVRTWTGLTVLEFQHELAQRELCINYDVEEFQSDVKTLRSLNLL' A
#
# COMPACT_ATOMS: atom_id res chain seq x y z
N MET A 1 -21.56 -7.19 7.06
CA MET A 1 -20.28 -7.67 7.58
C MET A 1 -20.16 -9.16 7.34
N THR A 2 -19.62 -9.51 6.19
CA THR A 2 -19.20 -10.86 5.80
C THR A 2 -17.79 -11.15 6.35
N GLU A 3 -17.35 -12.41 6.30
CA GLU A 3 -15.98 -12.79 6.65
C GLU A 3 -14.94 -12.05 5.79
N GLU A 4 -15.25 -11.89 4.50
CA GLU A 4 -14.39 -11.21 3.53
C GLU A 4 -14.28 -9.72 3.81
N GLU A 5 -15.38 -9.07 4.17
CA GLU A 5 -15.39 -7.67 4.62
C GLU A 5 -14.53 -7.50 5.88
N LEU A 6 -14.66 -8.40 6.87
CA LEU A 6 -13.88 -8.33 8.11
C LEU A 6 -12.38 -8.53 7.85
N LYS A 7 -12.04 -9.49 6.99
CA LYS A 7 -10.67 -9.79 6.59
C LYS A 7 -10.01 -8.59 5.90
N LEU A 8 -10.76 -7.89 5.04
CA LEU A 8 -10.30 -6.66 4.40
C LEU A 8 -10.05 -5.56 5.43
N GLU A 9 -10.98 -5.32 6.35
CA GLU A 9 -10.82 -4.30 7.40
C GLU A 9 -9.60 -4.57 8.29
N ILE A 10 -9.35 -5.82 8.67
CA ILE A 10 -8.16 -6.20 9.45
C ILE A 10 -6.88 -5.97 8.63
N ALA A 11 -6.87 -6.36 7.35
CA ALA A 11 -5.70 -6.18 6.51
C ALA A 11 -5.35 -4.69 6.31
N LEU A 12 -6.36 -3.84 6.08
CA LEU A 12 -6.18 -2.40 5.95
C LEU A 12 -5.75 -1.74 7.26
N MET A 13 -6.29 -2.17 8.40
CA MET A 13 -5.85 -1.70 9.72
C MET A 13 -4.36 -1.98 9.95
N LEU A 14 -3.91 -3.21 9.67
CA LEU A 14 -2.50 -3.60 9.82
C LEU A 14 -1.59 -2.86 8.84
N TYR A 15 -2.06 -2.60 7.61
CA TYR A 15 -1.36 -1.79 6.62
C TYR A 15 -1.18 -0.35 7.11
N LYS A 16 -2.26 0.28 7.62
CA LYS A 16 -2.22 1.64 8.17
C LYS A 16 -1.25 1.76 9.36
N GLN A 17 -1.11 0.71 10.15
CA GLN A 17 -0.15 0.64 11.26
C GLN A 17 1.30 0.31 10.82
N GLY A 18 1.56 0.17 9.52
CA GLY A 18 2.86 -0.20 8.99
C GLY A 18 3.32 -1.62 9.33
N LYS A 19 2.39 -2.50 9.77
CA LYS A 19 2.72 -3.87 10.20
C LYS A 19 2.84 -4.84 9.03
N ILE A 20 2.14 -4.56 7.94
CA ILE A 20 2.21 -5.34 6.69
C ILE A 20 2.30 -4.42 5.48
N SER A 21 2.97 -4.87 4.42
CA SER A 21 3.05 -4.16 3.16
C SER A 21 1.77 -4.28 2.33
N SER A 22 1.60 -3.42 1.33
CA SER A 22 0.51 -3.52 0.35
C SER A 22 0.49 -4.89 -0.34
N GLY A 23 1.67 -5.46 -0.64
CA GLY A 23 1.80 -6.81 -1.18
C GLY A 23 1.15 -7.87 -0.28
N LYS A 24 1.40 -7.80 1.04
CA LYS A 24 0.79 -8.73 2.01
C LYS A 24 -0.74 -8.56 2.11
N VAL A 25 -1.25 -7.33 2.06
CA VAL A 25 -2.71 -7.07 2.01
C VAL A 25 -3.32 -7.78 0.82
N ARG A 26 -2.77 -7.55 -0.38
CA ARG A 26 -3.26 -8.15 -1.63
C ARG A 26 -3.18 -9.66 -1.63
N THR A 27 -2.06 -10.24 -1.18
CA THR A 27 -1.94 -11.70 -1.07
C THR A 27 -2.98 -12.28 -0.13
N TRP A 28 -3.29 -11.61 0.98
CA TRP A 28 -4.26 -12.11 1.95
C TRP A 28 -5.70 -11.99 1.45
N THR A 29 -6.05 -10.84 0.88
CA THR A 29 -7.41 -10.48 0.46
C THR A 29 -7.76 -10.96 -0.96
N GLY A 30 -6.76 -11.32 -1.76
CA GLY A 30 -6.94 -11.66 -3.18
C GLY A 30 -7.08 -10.44 -4.09
N LEU A 31 -6.97 -9.23 -3.55
CA LEU A 31 -7.11 -8.00 -4.33
C LEU A 31 -5.96 -7.81 -5.32
N THR A 32 -6.31 -7.35 -6.51
CA THR A 32 -5.37 -6.79 -7.47
C THR A 32 -4.78 -5.47 -6.95
N VAL A 33 -3.77 -4.94 -7.67
CA VAL A 33 -3.17 -3.64 -7.33
C VAL A 33 -4.20 -2.52 -7.39
N LEU A 34 -5.03 -2.52 -8.43
CA LEU A 34 -6.03 -1.47 -8.67
C LEU A 34 -7.16 -1.52 -7.65
N GLU A 35 -7.65 -2.72 -7.30
CA GLU A 35 -8.68 -2.86 -6.28
C GLU A 35 -8.18 -2.42 -4.91
N PHE A 36 -6.95 -2.78 -4.53
CA PHE A 36 -6.35 -2.27 -3.29
C PHE A 36 -6.25 -0.74 -3.28
N GLN A 37 -5.82 -0.12 -4.37
CA GLN A 37 -5.77 1.34 -4.49
C GLN A 37 -7.17 1.97 -4.39
N HIS A 38 -8.19 1.31 -4.94
CA HIS A 38 -9.58 1.74 -4.81
C HIS A 38 -10.05 1.70 -3.35
N GLU A 39 -9.76 0.62 -2.62
CA GLU A 39 -10.09 0.48 -1.20
C GLU A 39 -9.42 1.55 -0.33
N LEU A 40 -8.18 1.92 -0.65
CA LEU A 40 -7.47 3.02 0.01
C LEU A 40 -8.14 4.37 -0.27
N ALA A 41 -8.44 4.66 -1.54
CA ALA A 41 -9.05 5.92 -1.96
C ALA A 41 -10.43 6.14 -1.32
N GLN A 42 -11.26 5.09 -1.24
CA GLN A 42 -12.57 5.13 -0.58
C GLN A 42 -12.49 5.47 0.91
N ARG A 43 -11.35 5.19 1.56
CA ARG A 43 -11.11 5.42 3.00
C ARG A 43 -10.23 6.62 3.27
N GLU A 44 -9.96 7.43 2.23
CA GLU A 44 -9.06 8.59 2.30
C GLU A 44 -7.67 8.22 2.86
N LEU A 45 -7.21 6.99 2.56
CA LEU A 45 -5.89 6.51 2.93
C LEU A 45 -4.93 6.74 1.76
N CYS A 46 -3.78 7.35 2.06
CA CYS A 46 -2.67 7.38 1.12
C CYS A 46 -1.95 6.04 1.11
N ILE A 47 -1.27 5.77 -0.01
CA ILE A 47 -0.25 4.73 -0.03
C ILE A 47 0.81 5.12 1.01
N ASN A 48 1.25 4.15 1.82
CA ASN A 48 2.42 4.30 2.69
C ASN A 48 3.64 4.52 1.79
N TYR A 49 3.86 5.78 1.42
CA TYR A 49 5.01 6.28 0.71
C TYR A 49 5.61 7.41 1.55
N ASP A 50 6.84 7.23 2.02
CA ASP A 50 7.48 8.18 2.93
C ASP A 50 8.62 8.97 2.27
N VAL A 51 9.20 9.87 3.05
CA VAL A 51 10.29 10.74 2.59
C VAL A 51 11.55 9.93 2.28
N GLU A 52 11.83 8.86 3.02
CA GLU A 52 13.03 8.04 2.82
C GLU A 52 12.94 7.26 1.51
N GLU A 53 11.76 6.69 1.23
CA GLU A 53 11.46 6.05 -0.06
C GLU A 53 11.60 7.06 -1.21
N PHE A 54 11.05 8.27 -1.04
CA PHE A 54 11.23 9.34 -2.02
C PHE A 54 12.70 9.70 -2.28
N GLN A 55 13.50 9.85 -1.23
CA GLN A 55 14.93 10.16 -1.38
C GLN A 55 15.70 9.01 -2.05
N SER A 56 15.33 7.76 -1.74
CA SER A 56 15.88 6.57 -2.41
C SER A 56 15.58 6.56 -3.91
N ASP A 57 14.37 6.92 -4.30
CA ASP A 57 13.97 7.03 -5.72
C ASP A 57 14.74 8.14 -6.42
N VAL A 58 14.87 9.32 -5.81
CA VAL A 58 15.68 10.43 -6.35
C VAL A 58 17.14 10.02 -6.54
N LYS A 59 17.72 9.29 -5.57
CA LYS A 59 19.08 8.77 -5.68
C LYS A 59 19.21 7.77 -6.83
N THR A 60 18.21 6.91 -7.01
CA THR A 60 18.16 5.94 -8.10
C THR A 60 18.13 6.66 -9.45
N LEU A 61 17.25 7.64 -9.61
CA LEU A 61 17.14 8.43 -10.86
C LEU A 61 18.45 9.15 -11.21
N ARG A 62 19.12 9.75 -10.22
CA ARG A 62 20.45 10.37 -10.42
C ARG A 62 21.51 9.36 -10.86
N SER A 63 21.52 8.16 -10.27
CA SER A 63 22.48 7.10 -10.61
C SER A 63 22.29 6.57 -12.04
N LEU A 64 21.06 6.62 -12.54
CA LEU A 64 20.69 6.25 -13.91
C LEU A 64 20.82 7.42 -14.90
N ASN A 65 21.23 8.60 -14.43
CA ASN A 65 21.33 9.81 -15.22
C ASN A 65 19.99 10.21 -15.89
N LEU A 66 18.88 9.91 -15.21
CA LEU A 66 17.50 10.28 -15.60
C LEU A 66 17.02 11.58 -14.91
N LEU A 67 17.80 12.10 -13.98
CA LEU A 67 17.62 13.36 -13.25
C LEU A 67 18.98 13.95 -12.92
#